data_AF-K2F4P9-F1
#
_entry.id   AF-K2F4P9-F1
#
_cell.length_a   1.000
_cell.length_b   1.000
_cell.length_c   1.000
_cell.angle_alpha   90.00
_cell.angle_beta   90.00
_cell.angle_gamma   90.00
#
_symmetry.space_group_name_H-M   'P 1'
#
loop_
_entity.id
_entity.type
_entity.pdbx_description
1 polymer ?
#
loop_
_entity_poly.entity_id
_entity_poly.type
_entity_poly.pdbx_seq_one_letter_code
_entity_poly.pdbx_strand_id
1 'polypeptide(L)' 'MDKATKLQEHITKRDNYKAKLKEMYKHFRGVKHENSLSELQDSTIKVYEDMVRSLNAEIEMLKKN' A
#
# COMPACT_ATOMS: atom_id res chain seq x y z
N MET A 1 -2.22 -5.53 -23.17
CA MET A 1 -3.06 -6.04 -22.06
C MET A 1 -4.41 -5.37 -22.15
N ASP A 2 -5.48 -6.14 -21.97
CA ASP A 2 -6.83 -5.60 -21.94
C ASP A 2 -7.04 -4.71 -20.70
N LYS A 3 -7.93 -3.72 -20.80
CA LYS A 3 -8.23 -2.77 -19.74
C LYS A 3 -8.81 -3.46 -18.50
N ALA A 4 -9.62 -4.51 -18.70
CA ALA A 4 -10.15 -5.31 -17.60
C ALA A 4 -9.05 -6.10 -16.88
N THR A 5 -8.09 -6.67 -17.63
CA THR A 5 -6.92 -7.35 -17.05
C THR A 5 -6.08 -6.40 -16.21
N LYS A 6 -5.78 -5.20 -16.73
CA LYS A 6 -5.02 -4.19 -16.01
C LYS A 6 -5.73 -3.74 -14.73
N LEU A 7 -7.05 -3.53 -14.80
CA LEU A 7 -7.86 -3.18 -13.63
C LEU A 7 -7.82 -4.28 -12.55
N GLN A 8 -7.98 -5.55 -12.95
CA GLN A 8 -7.92 -6.70 -12.05
C GLN A 8 -6.54 -6.82 -11.38
N GLU A 9 -5.46 -6.58 -12.13
CA GLU A 9 -4.08 -6.59 -11.61
C GLU A 9 -3.86 -5.48 -10.58
N HIS A 10 -4.30 -4.24 -10.87
CA HIS A 10 -4.18 -3.13 -9.92
C HIS A 10 -5.00 -3.37 -8.65
N ILE A 11 -6.20 -3.94 -8.77
CA ILE A 11 -7.03 -4.35 -7.62
C ILE A 11 -6.30 -5.39 -6.77
N THR A 12 -5.78 -6.45 -7.40
CA THR A 12 -5.05 -7.51 -6.70
C THR A 12 -3.80 -6.97 -6.00
N LYS A 13 -3.03 -6.12 -6.68
CA LYS A 13 -1.85 -5.46 -6.09
C LYS A 13 -2.22 -4.60 -4.89
N ARG A 14 -3.27 -3.78 -5.01
CA ARG A 14 -3.78 -2.95 -3.91
C ARG A 14 -4.15 -3.81 -2.70
N ASP A 15 -4.87 -4.90 -2.90
CA ASP A 15 -5.35 -5.75 -1.81
C ASP A 15 -4.18 -6.48 -1.13
N ASN A 16 -3.18 -6.91 -1.90
CA ASN A 16 -1.93 -7.45 -1.37
C ASN A 16 -1.17 -6.43 -0.50
N TYR A 17 -1.06 -5.18 -0.95
CA TYR A 17 -0.41 -4.12 -0.16
C TYR A 17 -1.21 -3.75 1.09
N LYS A 18 -2.54 -3.72 1.01
CA LYS A 18 -3.40 -3.54 2.19
C LYS A 18 -3.23 -4.66 3.21
N ALA A 19 -3.14 -5.92 2.77
CA ALA A 19 -2.90 -7.06 3.65
C ALA A 19 -1.53 -6.93 4.35
N LYS A 20 -0.48 -6.56 3.61
CA LYS A 20 0.84 -6.29 4.18
C LYS A 20 0.82 -5.15 5.19
N LEU A 21 0.16 -4.04 4.87
CA LEU A 21 -0.01 -2.91 5.80
C LEU A 21 -0.71 -3.35 7.09
N LYS A 22 -1.77 -4.17 6.98
CA LYS A 22 -2.49 -4.67 8.15
C LYS A 22 -1.59 -5.49 9.08
N GLU A 23 -0.76 -6.36 8.52
CA GLU A 23 0.22 -7.14 9.30
C GLU A 23 1.32 -6.24 9.89
N MET A 24 1.82 -5.27 9.12
CA MET A 24 2.80 -4.30 9.64
C MET A 24 2.23 -3.51 10.81
N TYR A 25 1.00 -2.99 10.69
CA TYR A 25 0.31 -2.26 11.75
C TYR A 25 0.03 -3.12 12.99
N LYS A 26 -0.21 -4.43 12.83
CA LYS A 26 -0.40 -5.35 13.96
C LYS A 26 0.86 -5.48 14.84
N HIS A 27 2.03 -5.41 14.22
CA HIS A 27 3.32 -5.47 14.92
C HIS A 27 3.88 -4.09 15.27
N PHE A 28 3.38 -3.03 14.64
CA PHE A 28 3.82 -1.66 14.87
C PHE A 28 3.20 -1.10 16.15
N ARG A 29 4.04 -0.81 17.15
CA ARG A 29 3.62 -0.23 18.44
C ARG A 29 3.95 1.26 18.56
N GLY A 30 4.06 1.95 17.42
CA GLY A 30 4.47 3.35 17.33
C GLY A 30 5.97 3.53 17.14
N VAL A 31 6.35 4.72 16.68
CA VAL A 31 7.75 5.11 16.49
C VAL A 31 8.37 5.37 17.85
N LYS A 32 9.42 4.60 18.18
CA LYS A 32 10.32 4.95 19.27
C LYS A 32 11.50 5.67 18.63
N HIS A 33 11.44 7.00 18.64
CA HIS A 33 12.61 7.82 18.30
C HIS A 33 13.78 7.34 19.16
N GLU A 34 14.94 7.10 18.55
CA GLU A 34 16.13 6.37 19.05
C GLU A 34 16.22 4.88 18.68
N ASN A 35 15.18 4.28 18.11
CA ASN A 35 15.25 2.91 17.56
C ASN A 35 15.12 2.93 16.04
N SER A 36 16.25 2.76 15.35
CA SER A 36 16.35 2.73 13.88
C SER A 36 15.43 1.68 13.24
N LEU A 37 15.13 0.58 13.92
CA LEU A 37 14.18 -0.42 13.41
C LEU A 37 12.75 0.13 13.35
N SER A 38 12.35 0.92 14.35
CA SER A 38 11.01 1.50 14.41
C SER A 38 10.82 2.64 13.40
N GLU A 39 11.88 3.44 13.16
CA GLU A 39 11.89 4.49 12.13
C GLU A 39 11.87 3.90 10.71
N LEU A 40 12.58 2.79 10.51
CA LEU A 40 12.55 2.06 9.24
C LEU A 40 11.18 1.41 9.01
N GLN A 41 10.55 0.86 10.05
CA GLN A 41 9.18 0.33 9.96
C GLN A 41 8.17 1.44 9.61
N ASP A 42 8.24 2.60 10.25
CA ASP A 42 7.36 3.75 9.96
C ASP A 42 7.52 4.24 8.52
N SER A 43 8.76 4.40 8.07
CA SER A 43 9.06 4.78 6.69
C SER A 43 8.52 3.75 5.69
N THR A 44 8.66 2.46 6.01
CA THR A 44 8.16 1.38 5.17
C THR A 44 6.62 1.39 5.11
N ILE A 45 5.94 1.63 6.23
CA ILE A 45 4.47 1.77 6.28
C ILE A 45 4.02 2.91 5.37
N LYS A 46 4.64 4.09 5.48
CA LYS A 46 4.32 5.25 4.64
C LYS A 46 4.47 4.97 3.14
N VAL A 47 5.55 4.29 2.74
CA VAL A 47 5.74 3.88 1.34
C VAL A 47 4.62 2.97 0.86
N TYR A 48 4.21 1.99 1.67
CA TYR A 48 3.10 1.10 1.31
C TYR A 48 1.77 1.85 1.24
N GLU A 49 1.52 2.81 2.12
CA GLU A 49 0.33 3.67 2.05
C GLU A 49 0.28 4.48 0.76
N ASP A 50 1.40 5.08 0.36
CA ASP A 50 1.51 5.84 -0.88
C ASP A 50 1.30 4.96 -2.12
N MET A 51 1.85 3.74 -2.12
CA MET A 51 1.58 2.79 -3.21
C MET A 51 0.10 2.42 -3.30
N VAL A 52 -0.58 2.21 -2.16
CA VAL A 52 -2.03 1.94 -2.13
C VAL A 52 -2.82 3.15 -2.64
N ARG A 53 -2.43 4.37 -2.25
CA ARG A 53 -3.06 5.61 -2.75
C ARG A 53 -2.91 5.75 -4.26
N SER A 54 -1.69 5.54 -4.77
CA SER A 54 -1.41 5.61 -6.21
C SER A 54 -2.24 4.59 -7.00
N LEU A 55 -2.26 3.33 -6.54
CA LEU A 55 -3.08 2.29 -7.17
C LEU A 55 -4.57 2.59 -7.14
N ASN A 56 -5.09 3.19 -6.06
CA ASN A 56 -6.49 3.61 -6.01
C ASN A 56 -6.78 4.69 -7.05
N ALA A 57 -5.91 5.69 -7.18
CA ALA A 57 -6.05 6.75 -8.19
C ALA A 57 -6.02 6.17 -9.61
N GLU A 58 -5.11 5.25 -9.90
CA GLU A 58 -5.07 4.54 -11.19
C GLU A 58 -6.35 3.72 -11.45
N ILE A 59 -6.85 3.00 -10.45
CA ILE A 59 -8.11 2.24 -10.54
C ILE A 59 -9.29 3.18 -10.83
N GLU A 60 -9.37 4.33 -10.16
CA GLU A 60 -10.45 5.31 -10.40
C GLU A 60 -10.37 5.92 -11.79
N MET A 61 -9.16 6.26 -12.26
CA MET A 61 -8.95 6.73 -13.63
C MET A 61 -9.35 5.68 -14.66
N LEU A 62 -8.98 4.41 -14.44
CA LEU A 62 -9.35 3.31 -15.33
C LEU A 62 -10.86 3.01 -15.33
N LYS A 63 -11.58 3.31 -14.24
CA LYS A 63 -13.04 3.15 -14.14
C LYS A 63 -13.82 4.30 -14.80
N LYS A 64 -13.26 5.52 -14.81
CA LYS A 64 -13.90 6.71 -15.40
C LYS A 64 -13.74 6.80 -16.92
N ASN A 65 -12.60 6.35 -17.44
CA ASN A 65 -12.41 6.12 -18.87
C ASN A 65 -13.17 4.87 -19.32
#